data_AF-A0A378L9N4-F1
#
_entry.id   AF-A0A378L9N4-F1
#
_cell.length_a   1.000
_cell.length_b   1.000
_cell.length_c   1.000
_cell.angle_alpha   90.00
_cell.angle_beta   90.00
_cell.angle_gamma   90.00
#
_symmetry.space_group_name_H-M   'P 1'
#
loop_
_entity.id
_entity.type
_entity.pdbx_description
1 polymer ?
#
loop_
_entity_poly.entity_id
_entity_poly.type
_entity_poly.pdbx_seq_one_letter_code
_entity_poly.pdbx_strand_id
1 'polypeptide(L)'
;MKIINKSVSLILCSLSMTAMASTSNDSLYEKLYRLAEKVYYIEYSLSTEQRKMTEELSNQIEAVISLPNDVTCGNKTEVFKEAYKWSYSVDGLNDSASEAEQFATQVTAQSCPAAYFKIFKPSYKFAYASDGMNKTKSEAKKTATKISDYEASKFYAKNSLQCYIDNYTFAYSSGGMNKSRSEAESFANKQCLD
;
A
#
# COMPACT_ATOMS: atom_id res chain seq x y z
N MET A 1 -2.44 -25.06 12.25
CA MET A 1 -3.23 -23.91 12.75
C MET A 1 -3.75 -23.17 11.52
N LYS A 2 -5.05 -23.27 11.22
CA LYS A 2 -5.65 -22.58 10.06
C LYS A 2 -5.86 -21.11 10.44
N ILE A 3 -5.39 -20.20 9.60
CA ILE A 3 -5.52 -18.75 9.80
C ILE A 3 -6.99 -18.41 9.61
N ILE A 4 -7.67 -18.03 10.69
CA ILE A 4 -9.02 -17.46 10.64
C ILE A 4 -8.92 -16.19 9.80
N ASN A 5 -9.77 -16.06 8.78
CA ASN A 5 -9.78 -14.89 7.89
C ASN A 5 -9.89 -13.62 8.74
N LYS A 6 -9.03 -12.61 8.48
CA LYS A 6 -8.91 -11.38 9.27
C LYS A 6 -10.26 -10.68 9.47
N SER A 7 -11.12 -10.73 8.45
CA SER A 7 -12.48 -10.18 8.47
C SER A 7 -13.42 -10.95 9.40
N VAL A 8 -13.32 -12.28 9.44
CA VAL A 8 -14.10 -13.15 10.34
C VAL A 8 -13.60 -13.02 11.78
N SER A 9 -12.30 -12.90 11.99
CA SER A 9 -11.71 -12.58 13.30
C SER A 9 -12.19 -11.23 13.82
N LEU A 10 -12.24 -10.19 12.96
CA LEU A 10 -12.74 -8.86 13.33
C LEU A 10 -14.24 -8.90 13.67
N ILE A 11 -15.05 -9.65 12.92
CA ILE A 11 -16.49 -9.81 13.18
C ILE A 11 -16.72 -10.63 14.46
N LEU A 12 -15.99 -11.72 14.67
CA LEU A 12 -16.06 -12.52 15.90
C LEU A 12 -15.61 -11.69 17.12
N CYS A 13 -14.50 -10.97 17.04
CA CYS A 13 -14.03 -10.14 18.14
C CYS A 13 -15.01 -9.01 18.48
N SER A 14 -15.59 -8.36 17.47
CA SER A 14 -16.57 -7.27 17.69
C SER A 14 -17.89 -7.80 18.26
N LEU A 15 -18.40 -8.94 17.78
CA LEU A 15 -19.59 -9.61 18.32
C LEU A 15 -19.35 -10.16 19.74
N SER A 16 -18.15 -10.67 20.04
CA SER A 16 -17.78 -11.14 21.38
C SER A 16 -17.73 -9.99 22.39
N MET A 17 -17.14 -8.86 22.00
CA MET A 17 -17.08 -7.67 22.84
C MET A 17 -18.46 -7.05 23.08
N THR A 18 -19.34 -7.03 22.08
CA THR A 18 -20.72 -6.55 22.26
C THR A 18 -21.59 -7.51 23.05
N ALA A 19 -21.37 -8.83 22.95
CA ALA A 19 -22.05 -9.82 23.79
C ALA A 19 -21.63 -9.69 25.28
N MET A 20 -20.34 -9.54 25.58
CA MET A 20 -19.89 -9.31 26.96
C MET A 20 -20.47 -8.02 27.57
N ALA A 21 -20.63 -6.97 26.75
CA ALA A 21 -21.25 -5.71 27.15
C ALA A 21 -22.79 -5.79 27.27
N SER A 22 -23.46 -6.77 26.65
CA SER A 22 -24.91 -6.93 26.66
C SER A 22 -25.42 -7.89 27.74
N THR A 23 -24.59 -8.27 28.72
CA THR A 23 -24.94 -9.17 29.84
C THR A 23 -26.05 -8.63 30.74
N SER A 24 -26.44 -7.36 30.57
CA SER A 24 -27.60 -6.73 31.22
C SER A 24 -28.92 -6.89 30.45
N ASN A 25 -28.93 -7.51 29.26
CA ASN A 25 -30.13 -7.82 28.48
C ASN A 25 -29.99 -9.19 27.79
N ASP A 26 -30.51 -10.21 28.46
CA ASP A 26 -30.39 -11.63 28.08
C ASP A 26 -30.84 -11.90 26.63
N SER A 27 -31.86 -11.19 26.14
CA SER A 27 -32.38 -11.37 24.77
C SER A 27 -31.41 -10.86 23.69
N LEU A 28 -30.63 -9.83 24.00
CA LEU A 28 -29.65 -9.25 23.08
C LEU A 28 -28.37 -10.10 23.07
N TYR A 29 -27.96 -10.58 24.26
CA TYR A 29 -26.84 -11.52 24.41
C TYR A 29 -27.08 -12.80 23.61
N GLU A 30 -28.25 -13.43 23.76
CA GLU A 30 -28.57 -14.67 23.07
C GLU A 30 -28.63 -14.49 21.54
N LYS A 31 -29.14 -13.35 21.07
CA LYS A 31 -29.16 -13.01 19.64
C LYS A 31 -27.75 -12.82 19.08
N LEU A 32 -26.88 -12.11 19.79
CA LEU A 32 -25.49 -11.88 19.38
C LEU A 32 -24.68 -13.19 19.41
N TYR A 33 -24.88 -14.02 20.42
CA TYR A 33 -24.23 -15.32 20.55
C TYR A 33 -24.64 -16.27 19.41
N ARG A 34 -25.94 -16.41 19.13
CA ARG A 34 -26.44 -17.23 18.01
C ARG A 34 -25.99 -16.70 16.65
N LEU A 35 -25.80 -15.38 16.51
CA LEU A 35 -25.27 -14.78 15.28
C LEU A 35 -23.79 -15.14 15.10
N ALA A 36 -22.98 -15.03 16.15
CA ALA A 36 -21.57 -15.41 16.15
C ALA A 36 -21.38 -16.91 15.88
N GLU A 37 -22.22 -17.76 16.46
CA GLU A 37 -22.26 -19.21 16.19
C GLU A 37 -22.58 -19.48 14.71
N LYS A 38 -23.60 -18.84 14.13
CA LYS A 38 -23.92 -18.98 12.70
C LYS A 38 -22.79 -18.51 11.79
N VAL A 39 -22.12 -17.41 12.12
CA VAL A 39 -20.95 -16.91 11.37
C VAL A 39 -19.80 -17.92 11.42
N TYR A 40 -19.56 -18.54 12.58
CA TYR A 40 -18.57 -19.61 12.74
C TYR A 40 -18.93 -20.86 11.91
N TYR A 41 -20.20 -21.27 11.89
CA TYR A 41 -20.65 -22.41 11.09
C TYR A 41 -20.65 -22.17 9.58
N ILE A 42 -20.80 -20.92 9.11
CA ILE A 42 -20.68 -20.59 7.70
C ILE A 42 -19.27 -20.94 7.18
N GLU A 43 -18.19 -20.63 7.90
CA GLU A 43 -16.85 -21.06 7.45
C GLU A 43 -16.72 -22.59 7.40
N TYR A 44 -17.23 -23.31 8.40
CA TYR A 44 -17.12 -24.78 8.48
C TYR A 44 -18.04 -25.56 7.53
N SER A 45 -19.11 -24.94 7.04
CA SER A 45 -20.07 -25.54 6.11
C SER A 45 -19.75 -25.28 4.63
N LEU A 46 -18.87 -24.32 4.35
CA LEU A 46 -18.38 -24.09 2.98
C LEU A 46 -17.45 -25.23 2.56
N SER A 47 -17.77 -25.85 1.42
CA SER A 47 -16.88 -26.79 0.75
C SER A 47 -15.55 -26.11 0.38
N THR A 48 -14.53 -26.92 0.08
CA THR A 48 -13.22 -26.41 -0.36
C THR A 48 -13.36 -25.46 -1.55
N GLU A 49 -14.22 -25.81 -2.51
CA GLU A 49 -14.52 -25.01 -3.71
C GLU A 49 -15.22 -23.69 -3.35
N GLN A 50 -16.18 -23.72 -2.41
CA GLN A 50 -16.90 -22.53 -1.97
C GLN A 50 -15.99 -21.57 -1.18
N ARG A 51 -15.05 -22.10 -0.38
CA ARG A 51 -14.02 -21.27 0.28
C ARG A 51 -13.11 -20.60 -0.73
N LYS A 52 -12.64 -21.35 -1.73
CA LYS A 52 -11.78 -20.81 -2.80
C LYS A 52 -12.50 -19.69 -3.58
N MET A 53 -13.77 -19.90 -3.93
CA MET A 53 -14.60 -18.85 -4.55
C MET A 53 -14.79 -17.63 -3.64
N THR A 54 -14.96 -17.83 -2.33
CA THR A 54 -15.11 -16.73 -1.37
C THR A 54 -13.82 -15.93 -1.23
N GLU A 55 -12.67 -16.59 -1.22
CA GLU A 55 -11.36 -15.92 -1.25
C GLU A 55 -11.14 -15.15 -2.56
N GLU A 56 -11.47 -15.74 -3.71
CA GLU A 56 -11.39 -15.05 -5.01
C GLU A 56 -12.33 -13.83 -5.06
N LEU A 57 -13.56 -13.95 -4.56
CA LEU A 57 -14.50 -12.84 -4.49
C LEU A 57 -14.03 -11.76 -3.51
N SER A 58 -13.48 -12.13 -2.35
CA SER A 58 -12.89 -11.19 -1.40
C SER A 58 -11.74 -10.41 -2.03
N ASN A 59 -10.84 -11.09 -2.77
CA ASN A 59 -9.75 -10.45 -3.48
C ASN A 59 -10.26 -9.50 -4.57
N GLN A 60 -11.35 -9.85 -5.27
CA GLN A 60 -11.98 -8.98 -6.27
C GLN A 60 -12.66 -7.75 -5.62
N ILE A 61 -13.34 -7.94 -4.49
CA ILE A 61 -13.96 -6.85 -3.73
C ILE A 61 -12.89 -5.91 -3.17
N GLU A 62 -11.81 -6.44 -2.58
CA GLU A 62 -10.67 -5.63 -2.15
C GLU A 62 -10.05 -4.88 -3.33
N ALA A 63 -9.91 -5.50 -4.50
CA ALA A 63 -9.44 -4.83 -5.70
C ALA A 63 -10.36 -3.66 -6.10
N VAL A 64 -11.68 -3.85 -6.09
CA VAL A 64 -12.66 -2.80 -6.43
C VAL A 64 -12.69 -1.68 -5.38
N ILE A 65 -12.62 -2.01 -4.09
CA ILE A 65 -12.58 -1.00 -3.01
C ILE A 65 -11.24 -0.26 -3.01
N SER A 66 -10.15 -0.91 -3.43
CA SER A 66 -8.85 -0.29 -3.63
C SER A 66 -8.77 0.56 -4.90
N LEU A 67 -9.77 0.49 -5.79
CA LEU A 67 -9.79 1.34 -6.97
C LEU A 67 -9.79 2.79 -6.52
N PRO A 68 -8.83 3.59 -7.01
CA PRO A 68 -8.75 4.96 -6.60
C PRO A 68 -9.99 5.75 -7.03
N ASN A 69 -10.61 6.46 -6.07
CA ASN A 69 -11.70 7.40 -6.30
C ASN A 69 -11.18 8.84 -6.39
N ASP A 70 -12.02 9.78 -6.82
CA ASP A 70 -11.66 11.19 -7.02
C ASP A 70 -11.06 11.85 -5.76
N VAL A 71 -11.48 11.42 -4.57
CA VAL A 71 -10.95 11.92 -3.29
C VAL A 71 -9.51 11.43 -3.08
N THR A 72 -9.23 10.16 -3.40
CA THR A 72 -7.88 9.57 -3.28
C THR A 72 -6.94 9.97 -4.42
N CYS A 73 -7.47 10.27 -5.61
CA CYS A 73 -6.67 10.69 -6.76
C CYS A 73 -6.40 12.18 -6.84
N GLY A 74 -7.13 12.96 -6.06
CA GLY A 74 -7.02 14.39 -6.01
C GLY A 74 -7.46 15.06 -7.31
N ASN A 75 -7.64 16.36 -7.23
CA ASN A 75 -7.92 17.18 -8.41
C ASN A 75 -6.63 17.37 -9.22
N LYS A 76 -6.66 17.11 -10.53
CA LYS A 76 -5.50 17.24 -11.42
C LYS A 76 -4.80 18.60 -11.33
N THR A 77 -5.55 19.69 -11.24
CA THR A 77 -4.98 21.04 -11.14
C THR A 77 -4.25 21.27 -9.82
N GLU A 78 -4.78 20.75 -8.71
CA GLU A 78 -4.12 20.86 -7.41
C GLU A 78 -2.86 19.98 -7.35
N VAL A 79 -2.95 18.74 -7.85
CA VAL A 79 -1.78 17.85 -7.94
C VAL A 79 -0.71 18.43 -8.86
N PHE A 80 -1.09 19.06 -9.97
CA PHE A 80 -0.15 19.75 -10.85
C PHE A 80 0.64 20.83 -10.11
N LYS A 81 -0.06 21.73 -9.40
CA LYS A 81 0.56 22.81 -8.64
C LYS A 81 1.50 22.26 -7.57
N GLU A 82 1.09 21.21 -6.87
CA GLU A 82 1.90 20.59 -5.82
C GLU A 82 3.16 19.94 -6.39
N ALA A 83 3.01 19.13 -7.45
CA ALA A 83 4.11 18.46 -8.13
C ALA A 83 5.10 19.45 -8.74
N TYR A 84 4.59 20.53 -9.35
CA TYR A 84 5.40 21.63 -9.88
C TYR A 84 6.20 22.30 -8.77
N LYS A 85 5.51 22.76 -7.71
CA LYS A 85 6.14 23.48 -6.59
C LYS A 85 7.21 22.63 -5.92
N TRP A 86 6.94 21.34 -5.70
CA TRP A 86 7.90 20.43 -5.11
C TRP A 86 9.08 20.17 -6.05
N SER A 87 8.85 19.91 -7.34
CA SER A 87 9.93 19.70 -8.30
C SER A 87 10.86 20.91 -8.40
N TYR A 88 10.29 22.12 -8.42
CA TYR A 88 11.02 23.38 -8.48
C TYR A 88 11.74 23.74 -7.16
N SER A 89 11.33 23.16 -6.03
CA SER A 89 11.93 23.47 -4.72
C SER A 89 13.30 22.83 -4.52
N VAL A 90 14.12 23.48 -3.70
CA VAL A 90 15.42 22.95 -3.24
C VAL A 90 15.31 21.64 -2.46
N ASP A 91 14.21 21.44 -1.72
CA ASP A 91 13.94 20.21 -0.94
C ASP A 91 13.25 19.10 -1.76
N GLY A 92 13.06 19.34 -3.05
CA GLY A 92 12.46 18.38 -3.98
C GLY A 92 13.44 17.97 -5.05
N LEU A 93 13.10 18.21 -6.32
CA LEU A 93 13.99 17.86 -7.42
C LEU A 93 15.00 18.99 -7.68
N ASN A 94 14.74 20.23 -7.26
CA ASN A 94 15.51 21.41 -7.65
C ASN A 94 15.69 21.48 -9.17
N ASP A 95 14.59 21.29 -9.88
CA ASP A 95 14.50 21.35 -11.33
C ASP A 95 14.30 22.81 -11.79
N SER A 96 14.67 23.12 -13.03
CA SER A 96 14.29 24.38 -13.67
C SER A 96 12.76 24.48 -13.81
N ALA A 97 12.24 25.68 -14.06
CA ALA A 97 10.80 25.88 -14.23
C ALA A 97 10.20 24.97 -15.34
N SER A 98 10.91 24.81 -16.46
CA SER A 98 10.48 23.94 -17.57
C SER A 98 10.52 22.46 -17.21
N GLU A 99 11.54 22.01 -16.46
CA GLU A 99 11.64 20.62 -16.02
C GLU A 99 10.60 20.30 -14.94
N ALA A 100 10.32 21.25 -14.04
CA ALA A 100 9.29 21.14 -13.03
C ALA A 100 7.88 21.04 -13.64
N GLU A 101 7.62 21.82 -14.70
CA GLU A 101 6.39 21.74 -15.49
C GLU A 101 6.23 20.39 -16.18
N GLN A 102 7.30 19.89 -16.82
CA GLN A 102 7.29 18.57 -17.44
C GLN A 102 7.01 17.46 -16.42
N PHE A 103 7.66 17.51 -15.25
CA PHE A 103 7.41 16.57 -14.17
C PHE A 103 5.96 16.62 -13.68
N ALA A 104 5.43 17.81 -13.42
CA ALA A 104 4.04 17.99 -12.99
C ALA A 104 3.03 17.46 -14.02
N THR A 105 3.33 17.66 -15.31
CA THR A 105 2.53 17.11 -16.42
C THR A 105 2.55 15.58 -16.42
N GLN A 106 3.73 14.97 -16.23
CA GLN A 106 3.87 13.51 -16.16
C GLN A 106 3.11 12.89 -14.98
N VAL A 107 3.17 13.53 -13.81
CA VAL A 107 2.43 13.10 -12.61
C VAL A 107 0.92 13.18 -12.83
N THR A 108 0.44 14.25 -13.45
CA THR A 108 -1.00 14.47 -13.66
C THR A 108 -1.60 13.71 -14.84
N ALA A 109 -0.75 13.17 -15.72
CA ALA A 109 -1.13 12.21 -16.75
C ALA A 109 -1.45 10.82 -16.19
N GLN A 110 -1.03 10.51 -14.96
CA GLN A 110 -1.31 9.21 -14.33
C GLN A 110 -2.80 9.05 -14.02
N SER A 111 -3.27 7.80 -14.01
CA SER A 111 -4.68 7.48 -13.72
C SER A 111 -5.12 7.99 -12.34
N CYS A 112 -4.19 8.01 -11.37
CA CYS A 112 -4.43 8.55 -10.04
C CYS A 112 -3.28 9.46 -9.58
N PRO A 113 -3.30 10.75 -9.96
CA PRO A 113 -2.16 11.64 -9.81
C PRO A 113 -1.68 11.84 -8.36
N ALA A 114 -2.60 12.06 -7.42
CA ALA A 114 -2.22 12.29 -6.02
C ALA A 114 -1.59 11.05 -5.39
N ALA A 115 -2.15 9.86 -5.66
CA ALA A 115 -1.59 8.60 -5.17
C ALA A 115 -0.20 8.35 -5.77
N TYR A 116 -0.05 8.52 -7.09
CA TYR A 116 1.24 8.42 -7.76
C TYR A 116 2.28 9.33 -7.13
N PHE A 117 1.94 10.60 -6.93
CA PHE A 117 2.83 11.60 -6.37
C PHE A 117 3.20 11.32 -4.91
N LYS A 118 2.22 10.84 -4.13
CA LYS A 118 2.39 10.42 -2.73
C LYS A 118 3.38 9.26 -2.58
N ILE A 119 3.50 8.38 -3.57
CA ILE A 119 4.52 7.33 -3.60
C ILE A 119 5.85 7.84 -4.17
N PHE A 120 5.79 8.66 -5.22
CA PHE A 120 6.99 9.14 -5.90
C PHE A 120 7.89 9.94 -4.97
N LYS A 121 7.31 10.91 -4.23
CA LYS A 121 8.05 11.83 -3.35
C LYS A 121 8.87 11.11 -2.27
N PRO A 122 8.30 10.21 -1.44
CA PRO A 122 9.09 9.46 -0.46
C PRO A 122 10.04 8.45 -1.11
N SER A 123 9.67 7.83 -2.24
CA SER A 123 10.58 6.94 -2.98
C SER A 123 11.83 7.68 -3.46
N TYR A 124 11.66 8.89 -4.00
CA TYR A 124 12.77 9.76 -4.42
C TYR A 124 13.64 10.15 -3.24
N LYS A 125 13.03 10.59 -2.12
CA LYS A 125 13.76 10.96 -0.91
C LYS A 125 14.61 9.80 -0.39
N PHE A 126 14.04 8.60 -0.28
CA PHE A 126 14.77 7.41 0.16
C PHE A 126 15.92 7.06 -0.81
N ALA A 127 15.67 7.14 -2.11
CA ALA A 127 16.69 6.83 -3.11
C ALA A 127 17.84 7.85 -3.10
N TYR A 128 17.54 9.13 -2.92
CA TYR A 128 18.52 10.22 -2.97
C TYR A 128 19.28 10.42 -1.66
N ALA A 129 18.64 10.18 -0.52
CA ALA A 129 19.24 10.44 0.79
C ALA A 129 20.49 9.58 1.05
N SER A 130 21.47 10.17 1.73
CA SER A 130 22.76 9.52 2.02
C SER A 130 22.64 8.32 2.96
N ASP A 131 21.67 8.37 3.87
CA ASP A 131 21.28 7.31 4.81
C ASP A 131 20.28 6.30 4.18
N GLY A 132 19.74 6.62 3.00
CA GLY A 132 18.97 5.70 2.16
C GLY A 132 19.86 4.99 1.14
N MET A 133 19.53 5.16 -0.15
CA MET A 133 20.29 4.50 -1.23
C MET A 133 21.49 5.32 -1.74
N ASN A 134 21.61 6.60 -1.37
CA ASN A 134 22.68 7.51 -1.78
C ASN A 134 22.89 7.54 -3.32
N LYS A 135 21.80 7.55 -4.08
CA LYS A 135 21.83 7.60 -5.56
C LYS A 135 22.01 9.03 -6.05
N THR A 136 22.52 9.18 -7.28
CA THR A 136 22.49 10.48 -7.96
C THR A 136 21.04 10.93 -8.20
N LYS A 137 20.81 12.23 -8.41
CA LYS A 137 19.46 12.77 -8.71
C LYS A 137 18.76 12.01 -9.84
N SER A 138 19.48 11.69 -10.91
CA SER A 138 18.94 10.96 -12.07
C SER A 138 18.54 9.53 -11.72
N GLU A 139 19.39 8.80 -10.99
CA GLU A 139 19.10 7.44 -10.54
C GLU A 139 17.97 7.39 -9.51
N ALA A 140 17.93 8.36 -8.58
CA ALA A 140 16.85 8.47 -7.60
C ALA A 140 15.50 8.73 -8.27
N LYS A 141 15.44 9.59 -9.31
CA LYS A 141 14.24 9.77 -10.13
C LYS A 141 13.81 8.45 -10.78
N LYS A 142 14.75 7.70 -11.39
CA LYS A 142 14.45 6.40 -12.01
C LYS A 142 13.89 5.37 -11.02
N THR A 143 14.49 5.27 -9.83
CA THR A 143 14.00 4.38 -8.77
C THR A 143 12.60 4.80 -8.30
N ALA A 144 12.37 6.09 -8.09
CA ALA A 144 11.05 6.60 -7.69
C ALA A 144 9.98 6.33 -8.75
N THR A 145 10.27 6.60 -10.02
CA THR A 145 9.38 6.25 -11.15
C THR A 145 9.07 4.76 -11.16
N LYS A 146 10.08 3.89 -11.05
CA LYS A 146 9.87 2.42 -11.07
C LYS A 146 8.91 1.95 -9.97
N ILE A 147 9.08 2.45 -8.73
CA ILE A 147 8.23 2.07 -7.60
C ILE A 147 6.81 2.61 -7.79
N SER A 148 6.67 3.88 -8.17
CA SER A 148 5.37 4.51 -8.40
C SER A 148 4.60 3.86 -9.55
N ASP A 149 5.28 3.54 -10.66
CA ASP A 149 4.68 2.86 -11.81
C ASP A 149 4.22 1.44 -11.43
N TYR A 150 5.01 0.72 -10.62
CA TYR A 150 4.59 -0.59 -10.10
C TYR A 150 3.35 -0.47 -9.21
N GLU A 151 3.33 0.47 -8.26
CA GLU A 151 2.14 0.70 -7.42
C GLU A 151 0.92 1.07 -8.25
N ALA A 152 1.07 1.97 -9.21
CA ALA A 152 -0.01 2.34 -10.13
C ALA A 152 -0.54 1.13 -10.92
N SER A 153 0.35 0.25 -11.39
CA SER A 153 -0.03 -1.00 -12.08
C SER A 153 -0.80 -1.98 -11.19
N LYS A 154 -0.67 -1.85 -9.87
CA LYS A 154 -1.39 -2.65 -8.86
C LYS A 154 -2.53 -1.86 -8.23
N PHE A 155 -2.96 -0.76 -8.85
CA PHE A 155 -4.03 0.11 -8.35
C PHE A 155 -3.82 0.57 -6.90
N TYR A 156 -2.56 0.74 -6.48
CA TYR A 156 -2.19 1.16 -5.12
C TYR A 156 -2.68 0.20 -4.02
N ALA A 157 -3.03 -1.05 -4.37
CA ALA A 157 -3.45 -2.08 -3.43
C ALA A 157 -2.29 -2.68 -2.61
N LYS A 158 -1.05 -2.44 -3.02
CA LYS A 158 0.16 -2.94 -2.37
C LYS A 158 0.95 -1.79 -1.76
N ASN A 159 1.44 -1.96 -0.53
CA ASN A 159 2.40 -1.05 0.09
C ASN A 159 3.83 -1.36 -0.41
N SER A 160 4.04 -1.23 -1.73
CA SER A 160 5.28 -1.65 -2.39
C SER A 160 6.48 -0.81 -1.96
N LEU A 161 6.27 0.47 -1.65
CA LEU A 161 7.32 1.34 -1.14
C LEU A 161 7.87 0.86 0.22
N GLN A 162 7.00 0.58 1.18
CA GLN A 162 7.46 0.12 2.49
C GLN A 162 8.15 -1.24 2.37
N CYS A 163 7.56 -2.17 1.61
CA CYS A 163 8.21 -3.45 1.30
C CYS A 163 9.63 -3.23 0.76
N TYR A 164 9.78 -2.29 -0.19
CA TYR A 164 11.06 -2.00 -0.82
C TYR A 164 12.08 -1.45 0.17
N ILE A 165 11.69 -0.47 0.99
CA ILE A 165 12.55 0.15 2.01
C ILE A 165 13.00 -0.90 3.03
N ASP A 166 12.09 -1.73 3.53
CA ASP A 166 12.38 -2.75 4.54
C ASP A 166 13.35 -3.80 4.00
N ASN A 167 13.09 -4.32 2.80
CA ASN A 167 13.95 -5.32 2.17
C ASN A 167 15.32 -4.75 1.78
N TYR A 168 15.37 -3.50 1.30
CA TYR A 168 16.65 -2.84 1.02
C TYR A 168 17.47 -2.66 2.29
N THR A 169 16.84 -2.15 3.36
CA THR A 169 17.49 -1.84 4.63
C THR A 169 18.01 -3.12 5.28
N PHE A 170 17.19 -4.17 5.31
CA PHE A 170 17.60 -5.49 5.77
C PHE A 170 18.79 -6.03 4.95
N ALA A 171 18.71 -5.97 3.63
CA ALA A 171 19.78 -6.46 2.77
C ALA A 171 21.10 -5.69 2.94
N TYR A 172 21.04 -4.36 3.04
CA TYR A 172 22.21 -3.50 3.14
C TYR A 172 22.83 -3.47 4.55
N SER A 173 22.02 -3.60 5.60
CA SER A 173 22.50 -3.47 6.98
C SER A 173 23.53 -4.54 7.37
N SER A 174 24.48 -4.14 8.22
CA SER A 174 25.51 -5.04 8.77
C SER A 174 24.94 -6.14 9.67
N GLY A 175 23.79 -5.89 10.31
CA GLY A 175 23.04 -6.87 11.11
C GLY A 175 22.05 -7.71 10.30
N GLY A 176 21.89 -7.44 9.01
CA GLY A 176 21.02 -8.19 8.10
C GLY A 176 21.84 -9.05 7.15
N MET A 177 21.78 -8.75 5.84
CA MET A 177 22.53 -9.53 4.84
C MET A 177 23.91 -8.95 4.49
N ASN A 178 24.23 -7.74 4.95
CA ASN A 178 25.49 -7.04 4.70
C ASN A 178 25.89 -6.99 3.21
N LYS A 179 24.91 -6.78 2.33
CA LYS A 179 25.08 -6.69 0.88
C LYS A 179 25.60 -5.31 0.47
N SER A 180 26.21 -5.23 -0.71
CA SER A 180 26.45 -3.93 -1.35
C SER A 180 25.12 -3.24 -1.69
N ARG A 181 25.15 -1.92 -1.90
CA ARG A 181 23.95 -1.15 -2.28
C ARG A 181 23.26 -1.70 -3.53
N SER A 182 24.03 -2.11 -4.53
CA SER A 182 23.50 -2.68 -5.78
C SER A 182 22.84 -4.03 -5.56
N GLU A 183 23.40 -4.88 -4.70
CA GLU A 183 22.82 -6.19 -4.39
C GLU A 183 21.58 -6.05 -3.49
N ALA A 184 21.58 -5.09 -2.56
CA ALA A 184 20.42 -4.76 -1.73
C ALA A 184 19.25 -4.23 -2.58
N GLU A 185 19.55 -3.37 -3.56
CA GLU A 185 18.56 -2.93 -4.56
C GLU A 185 18.04 -4.10 -5.39
N SER A 186 18.90 -4.99 -5.88
CA SER A 186 18.47 -6.19 -6.62
C SER A 186 17.57 -7.09 -5.77
N PHE A 187 17.90 -7.26 -4.48
CA PHE A 187 17.08 -8.01 -3.54
C PHE A 187 15.70 -7.37 -3.32
N ALA A 188 15.65 -6.08 -3.01
CA ALA A 188 14.40 -5.36 -2.80
C ALA A 188 13.50 -5.36 -4.04
N ASN A 189 14.09 -5.21 -5.24
CA ASN A 189 13.37 -5.35 -6.50
C ASN A 189 12.68 -6.72 -6.61
N LYS A 190 13.40 -7.81 -6.37
CA LYS A 190 12.87 -9.18 -6.47
C LYS A 190 11.77 -9.49 -5.47
N GLN A 191 11.84 -8.92 -4.26
CA GLN A 191 10.85 -9.18 -3.21
C GLN A 191 9.57 -8.35 -3.38
N CYS A 192 9.66 -7.16 -3.95
CA CYS A 192 8.59 -6.16 -3.85
C CYS A 192 8.06 -5.64 -5.19
N LEU A 193 8.83 -5.78 -6.27
CA LEU A 193 8.53 -5.17 -7.59
C LEU A 193 8.53 -6.18 -8.75
N ASP A 194 8.66 -7.48 -8.47
CA ASP A 194 8.35 -8.57 -9.41
C ASP A 194 6.86 -8.98 -9.30
#